data_AF-A0A0A1Z085-F1
#
_entry.id   AF-A0A0A1Z085-F1
#
_cell.length_a   1.000
_cell.length_b   1.000
_cell.length_c   1.000
_cell.angle_alpha   90.00
_cell.angle_beta   90.00
_cell.angle_gamma   90.00
#
_symmetry.space_group_name_H-M   'P 1'
#
loop_
_entity.id
_entity.type
_entity.pdbx_description
1 polymer ?
#
loop_
_entity_poly.entity_id
_entity_poly.type
_entity_poly.pdbx_seq_one_letter_code
_entity_poly.pdbx_strand_id
1 'polypeptide(L)'
;MSTRLPLYRTLYAPLGGASESEVKYIFRSDDGIDPGATAISGSQYALGKESDWSPDEHPLEVQCWIDKAPLLEAIFGSDGVVSTEAEVLLALEWASADSCWRTLGSVHTVRHDAESDNVVLDIELAAGTVRGSGFLSVQAFLGKCATELTPGFAHHPGARLGLLAHPIEIVIDGDGSLFPVLEESLGVDGPLWALKACWSDPQDEPFTSDYVALVLNNAHPHFEQLRDRRAQNSEQSPLMRQVFASWLALVIAHVKDDMGVEFDTYLGAPDADEGIASIADAVRSFIRLGDLSTGSLPELFVSTQCWLDQRVRELEKEA
;
A
#
# COMPACT_ATOMS: atom_id res chain seq x y z
N MET A 1 -27.36 -4.40 -43.12
CA MET A 1 -26.21 -3.62 -42.58
C MET A 1 -26.33 -3.61 -41.07
N SER A 2 -25.42 -4.30 -40.38
CA SER A 2 -25.39 -4.31 -38.91
C SER A 2 -24.80 -2.98 -38.46
N THR A 3 -25.66 -2.02 -38.10
CA THR A 3 -25.25 -0.81 -37.41
C THR A 3 -24.88 -1.21 -35.99
N ARG A 4 -23.63 -1.62 -35.78
CA ARG A 4 -23.07 -1.71 -34.44
C ARG A 4 -23.27 -0.34 -33.80
N LEU A 5 -24.01 -0.30 -32.70
CA LEU A 5 -24.09 0.90 -31.88
C LEU A 5 -22.65 1.31 -31.52
N PRO A 6 -22.30 2.61 -31.61
CA PRO A 6 -20.97 3.05 -31.22
C PRO A 6 -20.70 2.63 -29.78
N LEU A 7 -19.53 2.05 -29.54
CA LEU A 7 -19.10 1.65 -28.20
C LEU A 7 -19.07 2.91 -27.32
N TYR A 8 -19.51 2.74 -26.08
CA TYR A 8 -19.38 3.78 -25.06
C TYR A 8 -17.90 4.15 -24.92
N ARG A 9 -17.58 5.44 -25.08
CA ARG A 9 -16.20 5.92 -25.00
C ARG A 9 -15.82 6.12 -23.54
N THR A 10 -14.64 5.62 -23.19
CA THR A 10 -14.07 5.74 -21.84
C THR A 10 -12.59 6.07 -21.94
N LEU A 11 -12.10 6.78 -20.93
CA LEU A 11 -10.69 7.07 -20.77
C LEU A 11 -9.96 5.84 -20.25
N TYR A 12 -8.85 5.50 -20.90
CA TYR A 12 -7.98 4.38 -20.56
C TYR A 12 -6.57 4.87 -20.25
N ALA A 13 -6.45 5.79 -19.29
CA ALA A 13 -5.18 6.40 -18.91
C ALA A 13 -4.40 7.02 -20.10
N PRO A 14 -5.02 7.94 -20.87
CA PRO A 14 -4.40 8.51 -22.06
C PRO A 14 -3.14 9.36 -21.78
N LEU A 15 -2.90 9.78 -20.54
CA LEU A 15 -1.77 10.63 -20.15
C LEU A 15 -0.60 9.81 -19.60
N GLY A 16 0.63 10.30 -19.82
CA GLY A 16 1.85 9.77 -19.22
C GLY A 16 2.50 8.56 -19.91
N GLY A 17 1.98 8.11 -21.06
CA GLY A 17 2.49 6.93 -21.79
C GLY A 17 3.62 7.18 -22.80
N ALA A 18 3.93 8.44 -23.13
CA ALA A 18 4.89 8.79 -24.20
C ALA A 18 5.97 9.82 -23.79
N SER A 19 5.80 10.52 -22.66
CA SER A 19 6.73 11.52 -22.12
C SER A 19 6.47 11.66 -20.62
N GLU A 20 7.50 11.52 -19.79
CA GLU A 20 7.44 11.59 -18.31
C GLU A 20 7.01 12.97 -17.74
N SER A 21 6.46 13.87 -18.56
CA SER A 21 6.24 15.28 -18.18
C SER A 21 4.79 15.71 -18.01
N GLU A 22 3.80 14.93 -18.44
CA GLU A 22 2.39 15.38 -18.49
C GLU A 22 1.68 15.33 -17.13
N VAL A 23 2.12 14.44 -16.24
CA VAL A 23 1.53 14.22 -14.91
C VAL A 23 2.66 14.12 -13.89
N LYS A 24 2.59 14.92 -12.82
CA LYS A 24 3.61 14.94 -11.76
C LYS A 24 2.97 14.87 -10.39
N TYR A 25 3.50 14.00 -9.54
CA TYR A 25 3.09 13.86 -8.15
C TYR A 25 4.08 14.54 -7.21
N ILE A 26 3.55 15.18 -6.18
CA ILE A 26 4.31 15.79 -5.08
C ILE A 26 3.69 15.31 -3.78
N PHE A 27 4.53 14.85 -2.86
CA PHE A 27 4.13 14.32 -1.57
C PHE A 27 4.57 15.29 -0.47
N ARG A 28 3.69 15.54 0.49
CA ARG A 28 3.92 16.46 1.61
C ARG A 28 3.25 15.93 2.88
N SER A 29 3.70 16.43 4.02
CA SER A 29 3.04 16.27 5.32
C SER A 29 2.73 17.64 5.92
N ASP A 30 2.00 17.62 7.02
CA ASP A 30 1.91 18.78 7.92
C ASP A 30 3.28 19.20 8.47
N ASP A 31 3.31 20.44 8.97
CA ASP A 31 4.46 21.06 9.65
C ASP A 31 5.79 21.08 8.87
N GLY A 32 5.74 20.87 7.55
CA GLY A 32 6.92 20.91 6.67
C GLY A 32 7.81 19.67 6.79
N ILE A 33 7.32 18.61 7.43
CA ILE A 33 7.97 17.30 7.47
C ILE A 33 7.92 16.71 6.05
N ASP A 34 9.07 16.23 5.57
CA ASP A 34 9.18 15.61 4.25
C ASP A 34 8.92 14.10 4.37
N PRO A 35 7.85 13.56 3.75
CA PRO A 35 7.57 12.12 3.73
C PRO A 35 8.68 11.24 3.13
N GLY A 36 9.73 11.80 2.53
CA GLY A 36 10.87 11.03 2.00
C GLY A 36 10.52 10.26 0.73
N ALA A 37 9.62 10.80 -0.10
CA ALA A 37 9.12 10.11 -1.28
C ALA A 37 10.23 9.75 -2.27
N THR A 38 10.45 8.45 -2.47
CA THR A 38 11.46 7.89 -3.36
C THR A 38 10.78 7.11 -4.48
N ALA A 39 11.06 7.47 -5.73
CA ALA A 39 10.58 6.70 -6.89
C ALA A 39 11.33 5.36 -6.98
N ILE A 40 10.60 4.25 -6.88
CA ILE A 40 11.13 2.89 -7.03
C ILE A 40 11.14 2.51 -8.52
N SER A 41 10.04 2.85 -9.21
CA SER A 41 9.84 2.66 -10.65
C SER A 41 8.96 3.77 -11.21
N GLY A 42 8.71 3.78 -12.53
CA GLY A 42 7.95 4.85 -13.20
C GLY A 42 6.49 5.04 -12.72
N SER A 43 5.94 4.10 -11.93
CA SER A 43 4.59 4.17 -11.39
C SER A 43 4.50 3.77 -9.92
N GLN A 44 5.61 3.76 -9.19
CA GLN A 44 5.65 3.31 -7.80
C GLN A 44 6.56 4.20 -6.94
N TYR A 45 6.05 4.62 -5.78
CA TYR A 45 6.76 5.45 -4.81
C TYR A 45 6.81 4.78 -3.44
N ALA A 46 7.98 4.79 -2.80
CA ALA A 46 8.13 4.50 -1.38
C ALA A 46 8.14 5.81 -0.56
N LEU A 47 7.53 5.82 0.61
CA LEU A 47 7.59 6.92 1.59
C LEU A 47 7.92 6.39 2.98
N GLY A 48 8.46 7.25 3.85
CA GLY A 48 8.78 6.94 5.26
C GLY A 48 10.21 6.42 5.47
N LYS A 49 10.85 5.85 4.44
CA LYS A 49 12.23 5.37 4.53
C LYS A 49 13.20 6.53 4.67
N GLU A 50 14.04 6.51 5.71
CA GLU A 50 15.03 7.55 6.01
C GLU A 50 14.39 8.96 6.16
N SER A 51 13.14 8.99 6.62
CA SER A 51 12.37 10.21 6.89
C SER A 51 11.92 10.24 8.35
N ASP A 52 11.75 11.45 8.89
CA ASP A 52 11.13 11.67 10.21
C ASP A 52 9.59 11.57 10.15
N TRP A 53 9.03 11.32 8.95
CA TRP A 53 7.60 11.19 8.74
C TRP A 53 7.10 9.78 9.10
N SER A 54 6.14 9.71 10.02
CA SER A 54 5.41 8.49 10.35
C SER A 54 3.97 8.56 9.86
N PRO A 55 3.47 7.53 9.14
CA PRO A 55 2.09 7.50 8.66
C PRO A 55 1.05 7.41 9.79
N ASP A 56 1.46 6.98 10.99
CA ASP A 56 0.56 6.87 12.15
C ASP A 56 0.37 8.21 12.87
N GLU A 57 1.37 9.11 12.80
CA GLU A 57 1.38 10.39 13.52
C GLU A 57 1.02 11.57 12.62
N HIS A 58 1.37 11.48 11.34
CA HIS A 58 1.28 12.59 10.40
C HIS A 58 0.42 12.25 9.17
N PRO A 59 -0.39 13.21 8.68
CA PRO A 59 -1.14 13.04 7.44
C PRO A 59 -0.20 12.99 6.22
N LEU A 60 -0.68 12.37 5.14
CA LEU A 60 -0.05 12.44 3.81
C LEU A 60 -0.89 13.32 2.90
N GLU A 61 -0.33 14.42 2.43
CA GLU A 61 -0.88 15.23 1.36
C GLU A 61 -0.24 14.84 0.03
N VAL A 62 -1.06 14.48 -0.96
CA VAL A 62 -0.59 14.23 -2.32
C VAL A 62 -1.18 15.25 -3.28
N GLN A 63 -0.30 15.94 -4.01
CA GLN A 63 -0.66 16.85 -5.08
C GLN A 63 -0.29 16.27 -6.44
N CYS A 64 -1.24 16.31 -7.38
CA CYS A 64 -1.04 15.89 -8.76
C CYS A 64 -1.18 17.08 -9.70
N TRP A 65 -0.11 17.36 -10.43
CA TRP A 65 -0.03 18.40 -11.45
C TRP A 65 -0.24 17.76 -12.81
N ILE A 66 -1.14 18.33 -13.62
CA ILE A 66 -1.49 17.82 -14.94
C ILE A 66 -1.39 18.95 -15.96
N ASP A 67 -0.65 18.71 -17.03
CA ASP A 67 -0.56 19.65 -18.14
C ASP A 67 -1.91 19.77 -18.87
N LYS A 68 -2.36 21.00 -19.06
CA LYS A 68 -3.72 21.27 -19.54
C LYS A 68 -3.95 20.84 -20.99
N ALA A 69 -2.99 21.09 -21.88
CA ALA A 69 -3.15 20.81 -23.31
C ALA A 69 -3.42 19.32 -23.62
N PRO A 70 -2.60 18.35 -23.16
CA PRO A 70 -2.88 16.93 -23.38
C PRO A 70 -4.14 16.48 -22.63
N LEU A 71 -4.44 17.05 -21.46
CA LEU A 71 -5.67 16.79 -20.73
C LEU A 71 -6.92 17.16 -21.53
N LEU A 72 -6.97 18.36 -22.11
CA LEU A 72 -8.11 18.81 -22.90
C LEU A 72 -8.28 17.99 -24.17
N GLU A 73 -7.18 17.63 -24.85
CA GLU A 73 -7.24 16.76 -26.03
C GLU A 73 -7.78 15.37 -25.65
N ALA A 74 -7.34 14.79 -24.53
CA ALA A 74 -7.80 13.50 -24.06
C ALA A 74 -9.31 13.48 -23.73
N ILE A 75 -9.84 14.58 -23.17
CA ILE A 75 -11.24 14.66 -22.72
C ILE A 75 -12.18 15.08 -23.85
N PHE A 76 -11.82 16.14 -24.57
CA PHE A 76 -12.69 16.87 -25.52
C PHE A 76 -12.23 16.78 -26.98
N GLY A 77 -11.05 16.22 -27.24
CA GLY A 77 -10.51 16.07 -28.58
C GLY A 77 -11.34 15.14 -29.46
N SER A 78 -10.83 14.87 -30.67
CA SER A 78 -11.57 14.07 -31.66
C SER A 78 -11.91 12.64 -31.17
N ASP A 79 -11.01 12.06 -30.38
CA ASP A 79 -11.16 10.76 -29.73
C ASP A 79 -11.62 10.87 -28.26
N GLY A 80 -11.98 12.08 -27.82
CA GLY A 80 -12.47 12.37 -26.49
C GLY A 80 -13.76 11.64 -26.12
N VAL A 81 -14.11 11.73 -24.84
CA VAL A 81 -15.21 10.98 -24.22
C VAL A 81 -16.46 11.82 -23.96
N VAL A 82 -16.34 13.14 -24.11
CA VAL A 82 -17.42 14.12 -23.93
C VAL A 82 -17.33 15.24 -24.97
N SER A 83 -18.41 15.99 -25.18
CA SER A 83 -18.41 17.16 -26.07
C SER A 83 -17.79 18.39 -25.40
N THR A 84 -17.37 19.38 -26.19
CA THR A 84 -16.84 20.67 -25.71
C THR A 84 -17.80 21.47 -24.83
N GLU A 85 -19.12 21.26 -24.95
CA GLU A 85 -20.15 21.90 -24.12
C GLU A 85 -20.36 21.23 -22.75
N ALA A 86 -19.71 20.09 -22.52
CA ALA A 86 -19.82 19.35 -21.28
C ALA A 86 -18.87 19.89 -20.20
N GLU A 87 -19.20 19.59 -18.96
CA GLU A 87 -18.33 19.85 -17.81
C GLU A 87 -17.83 18.53 -17.25
N VAL A 88 -16.53 18.44 -17.00
CA VAL A 88 -15.88 17.26 -16.41
C VAL A 88 -15.34 17.60 -15.03
N LEU A 89 -15.54 16.68 -14.10
CA LEU A 89 -15.04 16.76 -12.73
C LEU A 89 -13.85 15.81 -12.59
N LEU A 90 -12.75 16.33 -12.09
CA LEU A 90 -11.53 15.57 -11.83
C LEU A 90 -11.30 15.49 -10.33
N ALA A 91 -10.85 14.32 -9.87
CA ALA A 91 -10.43 14.14 -8.48
C ALA A 91 -9.33 13.08 -8.41
N LEU A 92 -8.46 13.22 -7.41
CA LEU A 92 -7.62 12.11 -6.98
C LEU A 92 -8.46 11.11 -6.18
N GLU A 93 -8.26 9.83 -6.45
CA GLU A 93 -8.86 8.74 -5.69
C GLU A 93 -7.75 7.90 -5.08
N TRP A 94 -7.80 7.76 -3.76
CA TRP A 94 -7.00 6.79 -3.02
C TRP A 94 -7.80 5.51 -2.81
N ALA A 95 -7.20 4.36 -3.07
CA ALA A 95 -7.77 3.06 -2.74
C ALA A 95 -6.67 2.12 -2.22
N SER A 96 -6.82 1.62 -0.99
CA SER A 96 -5.90 0.65 -0.39
C SER A 96 -6.68 -0.58 0.05
N ALA A 97 -6.24 -1.75 -0.43
CA ALA A 97 -6.75 -3.03 0.05
C ALA A 97 -6.31 -3.27 1.49
N ASP A 98 -5.06 -2.95 1.80
CA ASP A 98 -4.43 -3.13 3.12
C ASP A 98 -5.14 -2.30 4.19
N SER A 99 -5.59 -1.09 3.84
CA SER A 99 -6.33 -0.22 4.75
C SER A 99 -7.86 -0.38 4.65
N CYS A 100 -8.36 -1.21 3.71
CA CYS A 100 -9.80 -1.48 3.49
C CYS A 100 -10.68 -0.24 3.24
N TRP A 101 -10.13 0.86 2.72
CA TRP A 101 -10.91 2.08 2.46
C TRP A 101 -10.50 2.79 1.18
N ARG A 102 -11.38 3.69 0.76
CA ARG A 102 -11.25 4.49 -0.45
C ARG A 102 -11.76 5.89 -0.17
N THR A 103 -11.06 6.89 -0.68
CA THR A 103 -11.52 8.28 -0.58
C THR A 103 -11.19 9.07 -1.83
N LEU A 104 -11.89 10.19 -1.99
CA LEU A 104 -11.68 11.16 -3.05
C LEU A 104 -11.12 12.45 -2.44
N GLY A 105 -10.16 13.03 -3.15
CA GLY A 105 -9.65 14.35 -2.86
C GLY A 105 -10.59 15.46 -3.32
N SER A 106 -10.04 16.67 -3.41
CA SER A 106 -10.78 17.84 -3.89
C SER A 106 -11.24 17.63 -5.34
N VAL A 107 -12.42 18.18 -5.66
CA VAL A 107 -12.99 18.08 -7.01
C VAL A 107 -12.64 19.34 -7.79
N HIS A 108 -11.97 19.15 -8.92
CA HIS A 108 -11.63 20.22 -9.86
C HIS A 108 -12.53 20.15 -11.10
N THR A 109 -13.08 21.29 -11.50
CA THR A 109 -13.97 21.39 -12.67
C THR A 109 -13.19 21.81 -13.91
N VAL A 110 -13.30 21.01 -14.97
CA VAL A 110 -12.70 21.27 -16.28
C VAL A 110 -13.77 21.53 -17.32
N ARG A 111 -13.58 22.61 -18.08
CA ARG A 111 -14.33 22.96 -19.27
C ARG A 111 -13.37 23.19 -20.43
N HIS A 112 -13.84 22.97 -21.64
CA HIS A 112 -13.03 23.10 -22.86
C HIS A 112 -12.43 24.52 -23.03
N ASP A 113 -13.14 25.55 -22.58
CA ASP A 113 -12.80 26.97 -22.77
C ASP A 113 -12.05 27.62 -21.58
N ALA A 114 -11.66 26.85 -20.56
CA ALA A 114 -11.03 27.41 -19.36
C ALA A 114 -9.61 27.99 -19.65
N GLU A 115 -9.24 29.09 -18.97
CA GLU A 115 -7.94 29.79 -19.14
C GLU A 115 -6.70 28.94 -18.82
N SER A 116 -5.52 29.35 -19.31
CA SER A 116 -4.33 28.55 -19.62
C SER A 116 -3.52 27.94 -18.46
N ASP A 117 -4.06 27.84 -17.24
CA ASP A 117 -3.29 27.31 -16.11
C ASP A 117 -3.35 25.78 -16.01
N ASN A 118 -2.26 25.18 -15.53
CA ASN A 118 -2.19 23.75 -15.26
C ASN A 118 -3.21 23.32 -14.20
N VAL A 119 -3.68 22.08 -14.29
CA VAL A 119 -4.62 21.52 -13.32
C VAL A 119 -3.83 20.96 -12.14
N VAL A 120 -4.21 21.35 -10.92
CA VAL A 120 -3.67 20.80 -9.68
C VAL A 120 -4.81 20.13 -8.93
N LEU A 121 -4.62 18.86 -8.61
CA LEU A 121 -5.52 18.06 -7.77
C LEU A 121 -4.82 17.73 -6.47
N ASP A 122 -5.57 17.66 -5.38
CA ASP A 122 -5.05 17.34 -4.05
C ASP A 122 -5.93 16.29 -3.36
N ILE A 123 -5.28 15.50 -2.51
CA ILE A 123 -5.92 14.56 -1.58
C ILE A 123 -5.13 14.56 -0.29
N GLU A 124 -5.83 14.64 0.83
CA GLU A 124 -5.26 14.49 2.17
C GLU A 124 -5.68 13.12 2.71
N LEU A 125 -4.69 12.35 3.15
CA LEU A 125 -4.89 11.09 3.85
C LEU A 125 -4.51 11.31 5.31
N ALA A 126 -5.49 11.22 6.21
CA ALA A 126 -5.28 11.53 7.61
C ALA A 126 -4.28 10.55 8.27
N ALA A 127 -3.59 11.02 9.31
CA ALA A 127 -2.71 10.19 10.13
C ALA A 127 -3.42 8.92 10.62
N GLY A 128 -2.71 7.80 10.60
CA GLY A 128 -3.20 6.48 11.00
C GLY A 128 -4.16 5.82 10.01
N THR A 129 -4.47 6.44 8.87
CA THR A 129 -5.39 5.86 7.87
C THR A 129 -4.69 5.12 6.74
N VAL A 130 -3.38 5.28 6.58
CA VAL A 130 -2.65 4.73 5.44
C VAL A 130 -1.61 3.73 5.93
N ARG A 131 -1.68 2.49 5.42
CA ARG A 131 -0.83 1.37 5.83
C ARG A 131 -0.52 0.47 4.64
N GLY A 132 0.68 -0.12 4.63
CA GLY A 132 1.13 -1.02 3.58
C GLY A 132 1.20 -0.31 2.25
N SER A 133 0.39 -0.75 1.30
CA SER A 133 0.33 -0.21 -0.05
C SER A 133 -1.06 0.34 -0.39
N GLY A 134 -1.10 1.27 -1.33
CA GLY A 134 -2.35 1.64 -1.99
C GLY A 134 -2.14 2.37 -3.30
N PHE A 135 -3.22 2.50 -4.04
CA PHE A 135 -3.23 3.07 -5.37
C PHE A 135 -3.83 4.46 -5.36
N LEU A 136 -3.12 5.39 -5.97
CA LEU A 136 -3.61 6.71 -6.27
C LEU A 136 -3.93 6.82 -7.76
N SER A 137 -5.14 7.28 -8.08
CA SER A 137 -5.61 7.38 -9.46
C SER A 137 -6.27 8.72 -9.74
N VAL A 138 -6.06 9.24 -10.96
CA VAL A 138 -6.76 10.44 -11.44
C VAL A 138 -8.07 10.01 -12.10
N GLN A 139 -9.19 10.30 -11.44
CA GLN A 139 -10.52 9.93 -11.87
C GLN A 139 -11.22 11.09 -12.57
N ALA A 140 -11.89 10.79 -13.69
CA ALA A 140 -12.75 11.74 -14.39
C ALA A 140 -14.22 11.33 -14.28
N PHE A 141 -15.08 12.30 -14.02
CA PHE A 141 -16.53 12.14 -13.93
C PHE A 141 -17.24 13.18 -14.79
N LEU A 142 -18.40 12.84 -15.34
CA LEU A 142 -19.24 13.82 -16.02
C LEU A 142 -19.92 14.73 -15.00
N GLY A 143 -19.60 16.02 -14.98
CA GLY A 143 -20.29 17.01 -14.14
C GLY A 143 -21.62 17.44 -14.76
N LYS A 144 -21.55 17.95 -16.00
CA LYS A 144 -22.71 18.43 -16.76
C LYS A 144 -22.65 17.92 -18.18
N CYS A 145 -23.76 17.36 -18.66
CA CYS A 145 -23.90 16.93 -20.06
C CYS A 145 -24.24 18.09 -21.00
N ALA A 146 -23.88 17.94 -22.27
CA ALA A 146 -24.39 18.80 -23.32
C ALA A 146 -25.89 18.59 -23.53
N THR A 147 -26.54 19.60 -24.09
CA THR A 147 -27.98 19.55 -24.38
C THR A 147 -28.33 18.53 -25.45
N GLU A 148 -27.43 18.30 -26.42
CA GLU A 148 -27.63 17.31 -27.48
C GLU A 148 -26.96 15.97 -27.15
N LEU A 149 -27.69 14.88 -27.37
CA LEU A 149 -27.18 13.53 -27.11
C LEU A 149 -26.28 13.07 -28.26
N THR A 150 -25.00 12.87 -27.94
CA THR A 150 -24.02 12.32 -28.89
C THR A 150 -23.83 10.82 -28.61
N PRO A 151 -24.11 9.94 -29.59
CA PRO A 151 -23.93 8.50 -29.42
C PRO A 151 -22.51 8.14 -29.00
N GLY A 152 -22.38 7.32 -27.95
CA GLY A 152 -21.08 6.90 -27.41
C GLY A 152 -20.55 7.77 -26.26
N PHE A 153 -21.14 8.95 -26.00
CA PHE A 153 -20.77 9.78 -24.84
C PHE A 153 -21.65 9.50 -23.61
N ALA A 154 -21.08 9.77 -22.44
CA ALA A 154 -21.83 9.81 -21.19
C ALA A 154 -22.85 10.95 -21.19
N HIS A 155 -24.02 10.72 -20.60
CA HIS A 155 -25.12 11.70 -20.54
C HIS A 155 -25.75 11.83 -19.14
N HIS A 156 -25.25 11.06 -18.17
CA HIS A 156 -25.70 11.12 -16.78
C HIS A 156 -24.63 11.83 -15.92
N PRO A 157 -24.95 12.99 -15.32
CA PRO A 157 -24.09 13.59 -14.30
C PRO A 157 -23.67 12.59 -13.22
N GLY A 158 -22.42 12.65 -12.81
CA GLY A 158 -21.76 11.70 -11.90
C GLY A 158 -21.22 10.43 -12.57
N ALA A 159 -21.48 10.20 -13.87
CA ALA A 159 -20.93 9.03 -14.56
C ALA A 159 -19.40 9.07 -14.60
N ARG A 160 -18.75 7.98 -14.17
CA ARG A 160 -17.29 7.82 -14.30
C ARG A 160 -16.92 7.68 -15.78
N LEU A 161 -16.03 8.55 -16.24
CA LEU A 161 -15.53 8.61 -17.61
C LEU A 161 -14.28 7.74 -17.80
N GLY A 162 -13.57 7.42 -16.70
CA GLY A 162 -12.41 6.54 -16.69
C GLY A 162 -11.21 7.16 -15.99
N LEU A 163 -10.04 6.55 -16.22
CA LEU A 163 -8.76 6.98 -15.67
C LEU A 163 -8.07 7.93 -16.63
N LEU A 164 -7.52 9.04 -16.14
CA LEU A 164 -6.75 9.99 -16.97
C LEU A 164 -5.28 9.60 -17.12
N ALA A 165 -4.70 9.03 -16.08
CA ALA A 165 -3.32 8.55 -16.04
C ALA A 165 -3.29 7.14 -15.46
N HIS A 166 -2.19 6.42 -15.68
CA HIS A 166 -1.99 5.13 -15.02
C HIS A 166 -1.94 5.36 -13.51
N PRO A 167 -2.66 4.57 -12.70
CA PRO A 167 -2.58 4.67 -11.26
C PRO A 167 -1.12 4.49 -10.81
N ILE A 168 -0.70 5.30 -9.84
CA ILE A 168 0.56 5.08 -9.16
C ILE A 168 0.31 4.26 -7.89
N GLU A 169 1.26 3.40 -7.59
CA GLU A 169 1.30 2.69 -6.32
C GLU A 169 2.14 3.48 -5.32
N ILE A 170 1.61 3.62 -4.12
CA ILE A 170 2.26 4.26 -3.00
C ILE A 170 2.47 3.19 -1.94
N VAL A 171 3.74 2.88 -1.68
CA VAL A 171 4.20 1.98 -0.63
C VAL A 171 4.63 2.82 0.55
N ILE A 172 4.04 2.57 1.70
CA ILE A 172 4.37 3.25 2.95
C ILE A 172 5.36 2.37 3.69
N ASP A 173 6.63 2.62 3.41
CA ASP A 173 7.77 2.12 4.18
C ASP A 173 7.97 3.05 5.37
N GLY A 174 7.03 3.04 6.32
CA GLY A 174 7.41 3.39 7.68
C GLY A 174 8.55 2.46 8.12
N ASP A 175 9.30 2.84 9.13
CA ASP A 175 10.08 1.92 9.98
C ASP A 175 9.38 0.59 10.37
N GLY A 176 8.09 0.43 10.08
CA GLY A 176 7.46 -0.85 9.82
C GLY A 176 8.13 -1.64 8.70
N SER A 177 9.13 -2.46 9.08
CA SER A 177 9.45 -3.73 8.44
C SER A 177 8.19 -4.27 7.74
N LEU A 178 8.26 -4.50 6.41
CA LEU A 178 7.25 -5.18 5.60
C LEU A 178 7.14 -6.62 6.09
N PHE A 179 6.65 -6.78 7.31
CA PHE A 179 6.48 -8.05 7.96
C PHE A 179 5.37 -8.74 7.17
N PRO A 180 5.64 -9.91 6.58
CA PRO A 180 4.77 -10.45 5.57
C PRO A 180 3.51 -11.02 6.22
N VAL A 181 2.49 -10.19 6.41
CA VAL A 181 1.18 -10.58 6.94
C VAL A 181 0.16 -10.53 5.81
N LEU A 182 -0.63 -11.58 5.65
CA LEU A 182 -1.70 -11.69 4.66
C LEU A 182 -3.03 -11.96 5.37
N GLU A 183 -4.12 -11.42 4.85
CA GLU A 183 -5.48 -11.78 5.28
C GLU A 183 -6.16 -12.60 4.17
N GLU A 184 -6.40 -13.88 4.41
CA GLU A 184 -6.99 -14.79 3.43
C GLU A 184 -8.12 -15.61 4.07
N SER A 185 -9.04 -16.14 3.26
CA SER A 185 -10.06 -17.06 3.75
C SER A 185 -9.52 -18.48 3.75
N LEU A 186 -9.22 -19.03 4.92
CA LEU A 186 -8.86 -20.45 5.10
C LEU A 186 -10.08 -21.32 5.43
N GLY A 187 -11.29 -20.75 5.29
CA GLY A 187 -12.56 -21.36 5.67
C GLY A 187 -12.91 -21.14 7.14
N VAL A 188 -14.21 -21.20 7.46
CA VAL A 188 -14.73 -20.96 8.82
C VAL A 188 -14.20 -21.98 9.84
N ASP A 189 -13.99 -23.23 9.38
CA ASP A 189 -13.44 -24.33 10.18
C ASP A 189 -11.90 -24.42 10.12
N GLY A 190 -11.24 -23.52 9.38
CA GLY A 190 -9.78 -23.43 9.27
C GLY A 190 -9.14 -22.83 10.52
N PRO A 191 -7.80 -22.88 10.65
CA PRO A 191 -7.13 -22.25 11.80
C PRO A 191 -7.29 -20.73 11.76
N LEU A 192 -7.15 -20.07 12.92
CA LEU A 192 -7.18 -18.60 13.01
C LEU A 192 -6.04 -17.95 12.21
N TRP A 193 -4.89 -18.63 12.14
CA TRP A 193 -3.72 -18.20 11.37
C TRP A 193 -2.90 -19.41 10.91
N ALA A 194 -2.04 -19.21 9.92
CA ALA A 194 -1.11 -20.21 9.42
C ALA A 194 0.22 -19.58 9.00
N LEU A 195 1.29 -20.37 9.02
CA LEU A 195 2.55 -20.03 8.37
C LEU A 195 2.47 -20.46 6.90
N LYS A 196 2.62 -19.52 5.97
CA LYS A 196 2.97 -19.79 4.57
C LYS A 196 4.49 -19.80 4.48
N ALA A 197 5.06 -20.91 4.04
CA ALA A 197 6.49 -21.09 3.82
C ALA A 197 6.67 -21.82 2.49
N CYS A 198 7.19 -21.13 1.47
CA CYS A 198 7.38 -21.66 0.12
C CYS A 198 8.70 -21.21 -0.52
N TRP A 199 9.70 -20.97 0.31
CA TRP A 199 11.08 -20.74 -0.10
C TRP A 199 11.78 -22.08 -0.39
N SER A 200 12.84 -22.06 -1.20
CA SER A 200 13.68 -23.20 -1.57
C SER A 200 15.03 -23.14 -0.86
N ASP A 201 15.61 -21.96 -0.72
CA ASP A 201 16.80 -21.62 0.03
C ASP A 201 16.63 -20.26 0.75
N PRO A 202 16.49 -20.25 2.09
CA PRO A 202 16.24 -19.01 2.83
C PRO A 202 17.39 -17.98 2.74
N GLN A 203 18.58 -18.36 2.24
CA GLN A 203 19.69 -17.43 2.01
C GLN A 203 19.55 -16.63 0.71
N ASP A 204 18.81 -17.15 -0.27
CA ASP A 204 18.66 -16.52 -1.58
C ASP A 204 17.33 -15.76 -1.71
N GLU A 205 16.27 -16.26 -1.07
CA GLU A 205 14.93 -15.73 -1.27
C GLU A 205 14.62 -14.55 -0.35
N PRO A 206 13.93 -13.52 -0.87
CA PRO A 206 13.67 -12.30 -0.13
C PRO A 206 12.59 -12.51 0.95
N PHE A 207 12.69 -11.73 2.03
CA PHE A 207 11.71 -11.75 3.12
C PHE A 207 10.41 -11.02 2.73
N THR A 208 9.63 -11.64 1.83
CA THR A 208 8.37 -11.09 1.31
C THR A 208 7.24 -12.13 1.40
N SER A 209 6.00 -11.66 1.30
CA SER A 209 4.78 -12.47 1.41
C SER A 209 4.64 -13.53 0.30
N ASP A 210 5.41 -13.41 -0.78
CA ASP A 210 5.51 -14.42 -1.82
C ASP A 210 6.16 -15.71 -1.32
N TYR A 211 7.13 -15.62 -0.41
CA TYR A 211 7.95 -16.74 0.05
C TYR A 211 7.67 -17.15 1.50
N VAL A 212 7.42 -16.18 2.38
CA VAL A 212 7.13 -16.41 3.79
C VAL A 212 6.05 -15.45 4.24
N ALA A 213 4.98 -15.93 4.89
CA ALA A 213 3.94 -15.06 5.42
C ALA A 213 3.23 -15.60 6.66
N LEU A 214 2.76 -14.68 7.51
CA LEU A 214 1.72 -14.92 8.49
C LEU A 214 0.37 -14.73 7.80
N VAL A 215 -0.32 -15.83 7.54
CA VAL A 215 -1.67 -15.80 6.94
C VAL A 215 -2.69 -15.78 8.07
N LEU A 216 -3.49 -14.72 8.16
CA LEU A 216 -4.59 -14.57 9.11
C LEU A 216 -5.92 -14.95 8.42
N ASN A 217 -6.70 -15.81 9.06
CA ASN A 217 -7.93 -16.33 8.48
C ASN A 217 -9.11 -15.38 8.73
N ASN A 218 -9.45 -14.54 7.75
CA ASN A 218 -10.55 -13.57 7.86
C ASN A 218 -11.96 -14.21 7.92
N ALA A 219 -12.08 -15.51 7.63
CA ALA A 219 -13.33 -16.26 7.76
C ALA A 219 -13.50 -16.91 9.14
N HIS A 220 -12.47 -16.92 9.99
CA HIS A 220 -12.51 -17.59 11.30
C HIS A 220 -13.40 -16.82 12.30
N PRO A 221 -14.24 -17.49 13.12
CA PRO A 221 -15.15 -16.82 14.07
C PRO A 221 -14.46 -15.90 15.10
N HIS A 222 -13.17 -16.14 15.37
CA HIS A 222 -12.37 -15.36 16.31
C HIS A 222 -11.41 -14.38 15.64
N PHE A 223 -11.48 -14.17 14.33
CA PHE A 223 -10.62 -13.24 13.59
C PHE A 223 -10.62 -11.84 14.21
N GLU A 224 -11.80 -11.33 14.54
CA GLU A 224 -12.00 -10.03 15.17
C GLU A 224 -11.34 -9.88 16.56
N GLN A 225 -10.94 -10.97 17.21
CA GLN A 225 -10.23 -10.95 18.50
C GLN A 225 -8.73 -10.68 18.36
N LEU A 226 -8.20 -10.77 17.14
CA LEU A 226 -6.84 -10.33 16.83
C LEU A 226 -6.69 -8.81 16.93
N ARG A 227 -7.80 -8.06 16.85
CA ARG A 227 -7.83 -6.60 16.98
C ARG A 227 -8.40 -6.24 18.35
N ASP A 228 -7.75 -5.33 19.09
CA ASP A 228 -8.36 -4.81 20.31
C ASP A 228 -9.39 -3.74 19.94
N ARG A 229 -10.68 -4.05 20.14
CA ARG A 229 -11.79 -3.12 19.85
C ARG A 229 -11.90 -1.98 20.87
N ARG A 230 -11.17 -2.02 21.99
CA ARG A 230 -11.24 -1.02 23.07
C ARG A 230 -10.06 -0.05 23.09
N ALA A 231 -8.93 -0.43 22.49
CA ALA A 231 -7.76 0.42 22.42
C ALA A 231 -7.92 1.45 21.29
N GLN A 232 -7.69 2.71 21.59
CA GLN A 232 -7.53 3.75 20.59
C GLN A 232 -6.20 3.50 19.87
N ASN A 233 -6.31 2.98 18.65
CA ASN A 233 -5.36 3.04 17.53
C ASN A 233 -3.93 2.47 17.62
N SER A 234 -3.43 1.92 18.73
CA SER A 234 -2.02 1.49 18.76
C SER A 234 -1.72 0.13 19.40
N GLU A 235 -2.68 -0.54 20.02
CA GLU A 235 -2.39 -1.76 20.80
C GLU A 235 -2.77 -3.04 20.06
N GLN A 236 -1.75 -3.84 19.73
CA GLN A 236 -1.92 -5.23 19.29
C GLN A 236 -2.62 -6.02 20.41
N SER A 237 -3.68 -6.76 20.09
CA SER A 237 -4.40 -7.55 21.09
C SER A 237 -3.47 -8.58 21.72
N PRO A 238 -3.66 -8.98 22.99
CA PRO A 238 -2.85 -10.04 23.61
C PRO A 238 -2.82 -11.34 22.80
N LEU A 239 -3.92 -11.64 22.09
CA LEU A 239 -4.00 -12.78 21.20
C LEU A 239 -3.10 -12.59 19.97
N MET A 240 -3.12 -11.41 19.35
CA MET A 240 -2.26 -11.11 18.20
C MET A 240 -0.78 -11.14 18.57
N ARG A 241 -0.41 -10.67 19.78
CA ARG A 241 0.96 -10.80 20.32
C ARG A 241 1.40 -12.27 20.41
N GLN A 242 0.53 -13.15 20.90
CA GLN A 242 0.78 -14.60 20.95
C GLN A 242 0.93 -15.22 19.56
N VAL A 243 0.08 -14.81 18.61
CA VAL A 243 0.15 -15.26 17.22
C VAL A 243 1.47 -14.86 16.58
N PHE A 244 1.88 -13.60 16.71
CA PHE A 244 3.16 -13.12 16.20
C PHE A 244 4.36 -13.83 16.83
N ALA A 245 4.38 -13.97 18.16
CA ALA A 245 5.45 -14.68 18.85
C ALA A 245 5.57 -16.12 18.36
N SER A 246 4.43 -16.79 18.18
CA SER A 246 4.39 -18.16 17.71
C SER A 246 4.84 -18.29 16.26
N TRP A 247 4.39 -17.38 15.40
CA TRP A 247 4.79 -17.35 14.01
C TRP A 247 6.29 -17.11 13.86
N LEU A 248 6.85 -16.14 14.60
CA LEU A 248 8.27 -15.82 14.51
C LEU A 248 9.14 -16.99 14.97
N ALA A 249 8.75 -17.65 16.06
CA ALA A 249 9.42 -18.87 16.52
C ALA A 249 9.36 -19.99 15.47
N LEU A 250 8.23 -20.16 14.77
CA LEU A 250 8.10 -21.15 13.70
C LEU A 250 8.97 -20.83 12.49
N VAL A 251 9.00 -19.56 12.04
CA VAL A 251 9.86 -19.16 10.91
C VAL A 251 11.33 -19.40 11.23
N ILE A 252 11.78 -18.98 12.41
CA ILE A 252 13.16 -19.22 12.86
C ILE A 252 13.46 -20.72 12.92
N ALA A 253 12.53 -21.53 13.43
CA ALA A 253 12.69 -22.98 13.50
C ALA A 253 12.77 -23.63 12.12
N HIS A 254 11.94 -23.20 11.17
CA HIS A 254 11.97 -23.70 9.80
C HIS A 254 13.28 -23.31 9.08
N VAL A 255 13.70 -22.06 9.18
CA VAL A 255 14.97 -21.60 8.58
C VAL A 255 16.17 -22.36 9.17
N LYS A 256 16.15 -22.60 10.49
CA LYS A 256 17.18 -23.41 11.16
C LYS A 256 17.19 -24.86 10.66
N ASP A 257 16.02 -25.46 10.46
CA ASP A 257 15.91 -26.84 9.95
C ASP A 257 16.45 -26.94 8.51
N ASP A 258 16.07 -25.99 7.65
CA ASP A 258 16.51 -25.95 6.25
C ASP A 258 18.02 -25.69 6.09
N MET A 259 18.58 -24.74 6.85
CA MET A 259 20.02 -24.42 6.80
C MET A 259 20.89 -25.45 7.53
N GLY A 260 20.32 -26.22 8.46
CA GLY A 260 21.03 -27.24 9.22
C GLY A 260 22.28 -26.72 9.94
N VAL A 261 23.43 -27.32 9.65
CA VAL A 261 24.72 -26.99 10.30
C VAL A 261 25.27 -25.60 9.93
N GLU A 262 24.81 -25.03 8.82
CA GLU A 262 25.27 -23.73 8.34
C GLU A 262 24.63 -22.59 9.15
N PHE A 263 23.48 -22.84 9.79
CA PHE A 263 22.72 -21.86 10.55
C PHE A 263 23.56 -21.18 11.65
N ASP A 264 24.24 -21.97 12.50
CA ASP A 264 25.04 -21.40 13.61
C ASP A 264 26.25 -20.61 13.09
N THR A 265 26.81 -21.02 11.94
CA THR A 265 27.90 -20.30 11.28
C THR A 265 27.40 -18.97 10.71
N TYR A 266 26.22 -19.00 10.08
CA TYR A 266 25.57 -17.82 9.51
C TYR A 266 25.23 -16.78 10.58
N LEU A 267 24.70 -17.22 11.73
CA LEU A 267 24.41 -16.35 12.88
C LEU A 267 25.66 -15.70 13.46
N GLY A 268 26.79 -16.42 13.45
CA GLY A 268 28.06 -15.95 13.99
C GLY A 268 28.89 -15.07 13.06
N ALA A 269 28.53 -14.95 11.78
CA ALA A 269 29.27 -14.15 10.81
C ALA A 269 29.19 -12.64 11.16
N PRO A 270 30.26 -11.85 10.91
CA PRO A 270 30.21 -10.39 11.08
C PRO A 270 29.15 -9.78 10.15
N ASP A 271 28.66 -8.58 10.48
CA ASP A 271 27.73 -7.86 9.60
C ASP A 271 28.47 -7.44 8.33
N ALA A 272 27.99 -7.92 7.18
CA ALA A 272 28.21 -7.23 5.94
C ALA A 272 27.25 -6.03 5.95
N ASP A 273 27.73 -4.85 5.54
CA ASP A 273 26.98 -3.58 5.47
C ASP A 273 25.80 -3.61 4.46
N GLU A 274 25.29 -4.78 4.09
CA GLU A 274 24.20 -4.95 3.15
C GLU A 274 22.93 -5.30 3.96
N GLY A 275 21.86 -4.53 3.75
CA GLY A 275 20.61 -4.63 4.52
C GLY A 275 19.92 -5.99 4.45
N ILE A 276 18.72 -6.08 5.04
CA ILE A 276 17.91 -7.32 5.03
C ILE A 276 17.53 -7.65 3.57
N ALA A 277 18.28 -8.54 2.94
CA ALA A 277 18.08 -8.95 1.54
C ALA A 277 17.32 -10.28 1.44
N SER A 278 17.57 -11.20 2.38
CA SER A 278 17.01 -12.57 2.39
C SER A 278 16.17 -12.89 3.63
N ILE A 279 15.46 -14.03 3.59
CA ILE A 279 14.75 -14.60 4.74
C ILE A 279 15.72 -14.93 5.88
N ALA A 280 16.91 -15.46 5.56
CA ALA A 280 17.95 -15.78 6.54
C ALA A 280 18.48 -14.51 7.22
N ASP A 281 18.64 -13.40 6.48
CA ASP A 281 19.02 -12.10 7.05
C ASP A 281 17.97 -11.55 8.01
N ALA A 282 16.70 -11.65 7.65
CA ALA A 282 15.60 -11.25 8.52
C ALA A 282 15.60 -12.07 9.82
N VAL A 283 15.70 -13.40 9.71
CA VAL A 283 15.77 -14.31 10.86
C VAL A 283 16.97 -14.01 11.76
N ARG A 284 18.17 -13.85 11.17
CA ARG A 284 19.37 -13.47 11.91
C ARG A 284 19.18 -12.13 12.64
N SER A 285 18.55 -11.16 11.99
CA SER A 285 18.27 -9.86 12.59
C SER A 285 17.32 -9.98 13.79
N PHE A 286 16.22 -10.74 13.68
CA PHE A 286 15.31 -10.97 14.80
C PHE A 286 16.00 -11.65 15.99
N ILE A 287 16.82 -12.67 15.72
CA ILE A 287 17.55 -13.39 16.76
C ILE A 287 18.50 -12.44 17.51
N ARG A 288 19.21 -11.58 16.79
CA ARG A 288 20.16 -10.63 17.40
C ARG A 288 19.46 -9.48 18.13
N LEU A 289 18.44 -8.90 17.52
CA LEU A 289 17.67 -7.80 18.12
C LEU A 289 16.94 -8.23 19.38
N GLY A 290 16.47 -9.49 19.42
CA GLY A 290 15.73 -10.05 20.55
C GLY A 290 16.55 -10.90 21.52
N ASP A 291 17.84 -11.12 21.25
CA ASP A 291 18.68 -12.08 21.99
C ASP A 291 17.98 -13.46 22.14
N LEU A 292 17.42 -13.95 21.02
CA LEU A 292 16.52 -15.10 21.03
C LEU A 292 17.28 -16.42 21.24
N SER A 293 16.72 -17.28 22.08
CA SER A 293 17.34 -18.56 22.44
C SER A 293 16.99 -19.65 21.42
N THR A 294 17.89 -19.91 20.47
CA THR A 294 17.67 -20.90 19.40
C THR A 294 18.11 -22.33 19.75
N GLY A 295 18.51 -22.59 21.01
CA GLY A 295 19.02 -23.89 21.47
C GLY A 295 18.00 -25.02 21.41
N SER A 296 16.72 -24.71 21.64
CA SER A 296 15.60 -25.63 21.49
C SER A 296 14.32 -24.88 21.13
N LEU A 297 13.37 -25.59 20.50
CA LEU A 297 12.08 -24.98 20.13
C LEU A 297 11.34 -24.38 21.34
N PRO A 298 11.22 -25.05 22.51
CA PRO A 298 10.57 -24.46 23.68
C PRO A 298 11.25 -23.18 24.19
N GLU A 299 12.59 -23.15 24.23
CA GLU A 299 13.35 -21.95 24.65
C GLU A 299 13.16 -20.80 23.65
N LEU A 300 13.07 -21.11 22.36
CA LEU A 300 12.81 -20.13 21.32
C LEU A 300 11.43 -19.50 21.47
N PHE A 301 10.38 -20.28 21.70
CA PHE A 301 9.04 -19.76 21.97
C PHE A 301 9.02 -18.84 23.20
N VAL A 302 9.65 -19.25 24.30
CA VAL A 302 9.68 -18.48 25.54
C VAL A 302 10.45 -17.16 25.34
N SER A 303 11.66 -17.21 24.79
CA SER A 303 12.49 -16.02 24.56
C SER A 303 11.81 -15.04 23.59
N THR A 304 11.20 -15.54 22.51
CA THR A 304 10.46 -14.72 21.54
C THR A 304 9.26 -14.00 22.18
N GLN A 305 8.47 -14.72 23.00
CA GLN A 305 7.35 -14.13 23.71
C GLN A 305 7.83 -13.05 24.70
N CYS A 306 8.88 -13.34 25.48
CA CYS A 306 9.44 -12.38 26.43
C CYS A 306 9.95 -11.12 25.74
N TRP A 307 10.60 -11.26 24.59
CA TRP A 307 11.11 -10.13 23.81
C TRP A 307 9.97 -9.22 23.31
N LEU A 308 8.93 -9.80 22.69
CA LEU A 308 7.78 -9.03 22.21
C LEU A 308 7.02 -8.35 23.36
N ASP A 309 6.82 -9.05 24.48
CA ASP A 309 6.15 -8.49 25.65
C ASP A 309 6.95 -7.33 26.27
N GLN A 310 8.29 -7.38 26.25
CA GLN A 310 9.14 -6.28 26.71
C GLN A 310 9.01 -5.06 25.80
N ARG A 311 9.07 -5.26 24.48
CA ARG A 311 8.94 -4.17 23.50
C ARG A 311 7.62 -3.43 23.62
N VAL A 312 6.52 -4.16 23.80
CA VAL A 312 5.23 -3.51 23.99
C VAL A 312 5.18 -2.72 25.30
N ARG A 313 5.76 -3.22 26.39
CA ARG A 313 5.85 -2.49 27.66
C ARG A 313 6.73 -1.24 27.58
N GLU A 314 7.70 -1.20 26.68
CA GLU A 314 8.52 -0.01 26.44
C GLU A 314 7.69 1.07 25.73
N LEU A 315 7.00 0.68 24.66
CA LEU A 315 6.09 1.57 23.93
C LEU A 315 4.94 2.09 24.81
N GLU A 316 4.34 1.24 25.65
CA GLU A 316 3.30 1.62 26.62
C GLU A 316 3.80 2.60 27.71
N LYS A 317 5.12 2.73 27.93
CA LYS A 317 5.69 3.71 28.88
C LYS A 317 6.05 5.04 28.22
N GLU A 318 6.23 5.03 26.91
CA GLU A 318 6.61 6.21 26.11
C GLU A 318 5.39 6.99 25.60
N ALA A 319 4.21 6.35 25.58
CA ALA A 319 2.89 6.95 25.34
C ALA A 319 2.26 7.57 26.61
#